data_AF-A0A9N9X661-F1
#
_entry.id   AF-A0A9N9X661-F1
#
_cell.length_a   1.000
_cell.length_b   1.000
_cell.length_c   1.000
_cell.angle_alpha   90.00
_cell.angle_beta   90.00
_cell.angle_gamma   90.00
#
_symmetry.space_group_name_H-M   'P 1'
#
loop_
_entity.id
_entity.type
_entity.pdbx_description
1 polymer ?
#
loop_
_entity_poly.entity_id
_entity_poly.type
_entity_poly.pdbx_seq_one_letter_code
_entity_poly.pdbx_strand_id
1 'polypeptide(L)'
;MMKSLTINGKTLEQVEIKVLIERARTIFNKMRKVLCARELKIDLRVRLARCYIFSILLYGIEAWILNASTTKKLKAFKLWVNRRILKISWTEHVTNNEDMRRVNKRMEI
;
A
#
# COMPACT_ATOMS: atom_id res chain seq x y z
N MET A 1 -17.30 24.42 9.94
CA MET A 1 -16.96 23.15 10.61
C MET A 1 -17.77 22.04 9.94
N MET A 2 -17.18 21.30 8.99
CA MET A 2 -17.89 20.22 8.28
C MET A 2 -18.23 19.11 9.29
N LYS A 3 -19.52 18.86 9.51
CA LYS A 3 -19.99 17.76 10.35
C LYS A 3 -19.50 16.44 9.74
N SER A 4 -18.75 15.66 10.50
CA SER A 4 -18.37 14.30 10.15
C SER A 4 -19.63 13.44 10.00
N LEU A 5 -20.06 13.17 8.77
CA LEU A 5 -21.14 12.23 8.48
C LEU A 5 -20.67 10.83 8.88
N THR A 6 -21.25 10.30 9.95
CA THR A 6 -21.00 8.96 10.46
C THR A 6 -22.02 7.99 9.87
N ILE A 7 -21.52 6.97 9.15
CA ILE A 7 -22.29 5.82 8.68
C ILE A 7 -21.92 4.61 9.53
N ASN A 8 -22.88 4.03 10.24
CA ASN A 8 -22.69 2.84 11.09
C ASN A 8 -21.51 2.96 12.10
N GLY A 9 -21.36 4.12 12.75
CA GLY A 9 -20.30 4.37 13.72
C GLY A 9 -18.91 4.58 13.14
N LYS A 10 -18.78 4.70 11.80
CA LYS A 10 -17.53 5.04 11.12
C LYS A 10 -17.66 6.35 10.37
N THR A 11 -16.63 7.18 10.44
CA THR A 11 -16.52 8.39 9.62
C THR A 11 -16.50 8.00 8.14
N LEU A 12 -17.16 8.79 7.29
CA LEU A 12 -17.14 8.64 5.82
C LEU A 12 -15.71 8.40 5.28
N GLU A 13 -14.73 9.15 5.77
CA GLU A 13 -13.31 9.02 5.46
C GLU A 13 -12.80 7.57 5.63
N GLN A 14 -13.16 6.91 6.74
CA GLN A 14 -12.67 5.57 7.03
C GLN A 14 -13.27 4.51 6.10
N VAL A 15 -14.49 4.76 5.61
CA VAL A 15 -15.17 3.89 4.65
C VAL A 15 -14.53 4.05 3.28
N GLU A 16 -14.34 5.28 2.82
CA GLU A 16 -13.68 5.59 1.55
C GLU A 16 -12.27 5.02 1.48
N ILE A 17 -11.47 5.18 2.53
CA ILE A 17 -10.10 4.65 2.54
C ILE A 17 -10.11 3.11 2.49
N LYS A 18 -11.09 2.46 3.12
CA LYS A 18 -11.24 1.00 3.00
C LYS A 18 -11.53 0.61 1.54
N VAL A 19 -12.43 1.33 0.87
CA VAL A 19 -12.75 1.09 -0.54
C VAL A 19 -11.52 1.29 -1.42
N LEU A 20 -10.72 2.33 -1.19
CA LEU A 20 -9.48 2.59 -1.93
C LEU A 20 -8.43 1.49 -1.73
N ILE A 21 -8.25 1.00 -0.50
CA ILE A 21 -7.38 -0.13 -0.22
C ILE A 21 -7.83 -1.37 -0.99
N GLU A 22 -9.13 -1.67 -1.01
CA GLU A 22 -9.65 -2.83 -1.73
C GLU A 22 -9.56 -2.68 -3.26
N ARG A 23 -9.70 -1.45 -3.79
CA ARG A 23 -9.39 -1.14 -5.20
C ARG A 23 -7.92 -1.37 -5.51
N ALA A 24 -7.03 -0.86 -4.66
CA ALA A 24 -5.58 -1.06 -4.78
C ALA A 24 -5.20 -2.56 -4.73
N ARG A 25 -5.84 -3.35 -3.85
CA ARG A 25 -5.69 -4.82 -3.81
C ARG A 25 -6.14 -5.49 -5.10
N THR A 26 -7.28 -5.08 -5.63
CA THR A 26 -7.81 -5.61 -6.89
C THR A 26 -6.83 -5.36 -8.04
N ILE A 27 -6.29 -4.14 -8.13
CA ILE A 27 -5.30 -3.77 -9.15
C ILE A 27 -3.99 -4.55 -8.95
N PHE A 28 -3.49 -4.65 -7.72
CA PHE A 28 -2.33 -5.47 -7.40
C PHE A 28 -2.54 -6.93 -7.86
N ASN A 29 -3.70 -7.51 -7.60
CA ASN A 29 -4.03 -8.88 -8.01
C ASN A 29 -4.08 -9.04 -9.53
N LYS A 30 -4.65 -8.06 -10.25
CA LYS A 30 -4.65 -8.04 -11.72
C LYS A 30 -3.22 -7.97 -12.29
N MET A 31 -2.37 -7.13 -11.69
CA MET A 31 -0.98 -6.95 -12.09
C MET A 31 0.00 -7.94 -11.44
N ARG A 32 -0.49 -8.91 -10.66
CA ARG A 32 0.33 -9.80 -9.84
C ARG A 32 1.36 -10.56 -10.67
N LYS A 33 1.00 -10.96 -11.89
CA LYS A 33 1.91 -11.66 -12.82
C LYS A 33 3.17 -10.83 -13.12
N VAL A 34 3.01 -9.52 -13.30
CA VAL A 34 4.11 -8.58 -13.57
C VAL A 34 4.84 -8.20 -12.27
N LEU A 35 4.10 -7.78 -11.25
CA LEU A 35 4.67 -7.31 -9.99
C LEU A 35 5.39 -8.42 -9.19
N CYS A 36 5.04 -9.68 -9.42
CA CYS A 36 5.69 -10.84 -8.79
C CYS A 36 6.53 -11.66 -9.79
N ALA A 37 6.76 -11.16 -11.02
CA ALA A 37 7.64 -11.83 -11.97
C ALA A 37 9.06 -11.95 -11.40
N ARG A 38 9.73 -13.08 -11.64
CA ARG A 38 11.15 -13.26 -11.24
C ARG A 38 12.09 -12.64 -12.27
N GLU A 39 11.65 -12.58 -13.53
CA GLU A 39 12.41 -12.06 -14.68
C GLU A 39 12.62 -10.54 -14.59
N LEU A 40 11.70 -9.82 -13.95
CA LEU A 40 11.82 -8.37 -13.78
C LEU A 40 12.70 -8.02 -12.57
N LYS A 41 13.55 -7.00 -12.74
CA LYS A 41 14.32 -6.41 -11.63
C LYS A 41 13.37 -5.96 -10.51
N ILE A 42 13.81 -6.13 -9.26
CA ILE A 42 13.03 -5.75 -8.08
C ILE A 42 12.73 -4.25 -8.09
N ASP A 43 13.73 -3.42 -8.43
CA ASP A 43 13.57 -1.97 -8.57
C ASP A 43 12.39 -1.60 -9.50
N LEU A 44 12.37 -2.16 -10.71
CA LEU A 44 11.30 -1.90 -11.67
C LEU A 44 9.91 -2.30 -11.13
N ARG A 45 9.83 -3.44 -10.42
CA ARG A 45 8.57 -3.87 -9.78
C ARG A 45 8.10 -2.90 -8.69
N VAL A 46 9.02 -2.38 -7.88
CA VAL A 46 8.71 -1.39 -6.84
C VAL A 46 8.27 -0.07 -7.49
N ARG A 47 8.95 0.38 -8.55
CA ARG A 47 8.56 1.57 -9.33
C ARG A 47 7.17 1.43 -9.93
N LEU A 48 6.85 0.28 -10.54
CA LEU A 48 5.51 -0.01 -11.07
C LEU A 48 4.44 0.01 -9.96
N ALA A 49 4.70 -0.62 -8.82
CA ALA A 49 3.78 -0.58 -7.69
C ALA A 49 3.55 0.85 -7.18
N ARG A 50 4.58 1.70 -7.18
CA ARG A 50 4.44 3.11 -6.82
C ARG A 50 3.56 3.86 -7.82
N CYS A 51 3.79 3.68 -9.12
CA CYS A 51 3.04 4.38 -10.16
C CYS A 51 1.57 3.97 -10.22
N TYR A 52 1.25 2.69 -10.06
CA TYR A 52 -0.12 2.21 -10.23
C TYR A 52 -0.90 2.04 -8.93
N ILE A 53 -0.26 1.57 -7.86
CA ILE A 53 -0.97 1.18 -6.63
C ILE A 53 -0.91 2.30 -5.61
N PHE A 54 0.29 2.87 -5.39
CA PHE A 54 0.43 3.97 -4.44
C PHE A 54 -0.16 5.27 -4.98
N SER A 55 -0.32 5.45 -6.29
CA SER A 55 -1.02 6.61 -6.86
C SER A 55 -2.49 6.67 -6.48
N ILE A 56 -3.27 5.56 -6.55
CA ILE A 56 -4.68 5.64 -6.14
C ILE A 56 -4.82 5.88 -4.63
N LEU A 57 -3.87 5.37 -3.84
CA LEU A 57 -3.84 5.64 -2.41
C LEU A 57 -3.46 7.09 -2.12
N LEU A 58 -2.49 7.66 -2.82
CA LEU A 58 -2.05 9.04 -2.66
C LEU A 58 -3.18 10.03 -2.98
N TYR A 59 -3.88 9.81 -4.08
CA TYR A 59 -5.03 10.64 -4.44
C TYR A 59 -6.12 10.65 -3.34
N GLY A 60 -6.40 9.48 -2.75
CA GLY A 60 -7.33 9.41 -1.63
C GLY A 60 -6.84 10.08 -0.35
N ILE A 61 -5.53 10.11 -0.14
CA ILE A 61 -4.93 10.78 1.02
C ILE A 61 -4.96 12.29 0.86
N GLU A 62 -4.72 12.81 -0.35
CA GLU A 62 -4.77 14.24 -0.63
C GLU A 62 -6.20 14.80 -0.50
N ALA A 63 -7.20 13.98 -0.84
CA ALA A 63 -8.61 14.35 -0.75
C ALA A 63 -9.22 14.26 0.67
N TRP A 64 -8.60 13.52 1.61
CA TRP A 64 -9.19 13.25 2.94
C TRP A 64 -8.17 13.42 4.08
N ILE A 65 -8.58 14.07 5.18
CA ILE A 65 -7.71 14.28 6.34
C ILE A 65 -7.32 12.92 6.95
N LEU A 66 -6.02 12.66 7.03
CA LEU A 66 -5.49 11.40 7.55
C LEU A 66 -5.57 11.31 9.07
N ASN A 67 -6.48 10.46 9.54
CA ASN A 67 -6.51 10.06 10.95
C ASN A 67 -5.39 9.04 11.27
N ALA A 68 -4.97 8.97 12.53
CA ALA A 68 -3.94 8.03 12.99
C ALA A 68 -4.28 6.55 12.67
N SER A 69 -5.56 6.18 12.83
CA SER A 69 -6.08 4.85 12.48
C SER A 69 -5.91 4.53 10.99
N THR A 70 -6.20 5.51 10.12
CA THR A 70 -6.04 5.40 8.68
C THR A 70 -4.57 5.23 8.30
N THR A 71 -3.68 6.05 8.87
CA THR A 71 -2.24 5.97 8.64
C THR A 71 -1.70 4.59 8.99
N LYS A 72 -2.17 3.97 10.08
CA LYS A 72 -1.78 2.61 10.46
C LYS A 72 -2.22 1.58 9.42
N LYS A 73 -3.45 1.67 8.89
CA LYS A 73 -3.95 0.78 7.83
C LYS A 73 -3.15 0.92 6.55
N LEU A 74 -2.83 2.15 6.16
CA LEU A 74 -2.02 2.43 4.97
C LEU A 74 -0.60 1.87 5.10
N LYS A 75 0.04 2.06 6.26
CA LYS A 75 1.36 1.46 6.56
C LYS A 75 1.32 -0.07 6.46
N ALA A 76 0.29 -0.71 7.03
CA ALA A 76 0.11 -2.15 6.93
C ALA A 76 -0.08 -2.61 5.48
N PHE A 77 -0.86 -1.87 4.68
CA PHE A 77 -1.05 -2.17 3.27
C PHE A 77 0.25 -2.04 2.46
N LYS A 78 1.04 -0.98 2.70
CA LYS A 78 2.34 -0.78 2.06
C LYS A 78 3.29 -1.94 2.35
N LEU A 79 3.40 -2.36 3.61
CA LEU A 79 4.19 -3.55 4.00
C LEU A 79 3.70 -4.83 3.32
N TRP A 80 2.39 -5.02 3.20
CA TRP A 80 1.81 -6.17 2.51
C TRP A 80 2.21 -6.21 1.02
N VAL A 81 2.16 -5.08 0.33
CA VAL A 81 2.60 -4.96 -1.07
C VAL A 81 4.09 -5.24 -1.20
N ASN A 82 4.92 -4.62 -0.34
CA ASN A 82 6.38 -4.78 -0.35
C ASN A 82 6.80 -6.25 -0.21
N ARG A 83 6.29 -6.95 0.81
CA ARG A 83 6.62 -8.36 1.06
C ARG A 83 6.30 -9.25 -0.14
N ARG A 84 5.20 -8.96 -0.85
CA ARG A 84 4.80 -9.71 -2.05
C ARG A 84 5.72 -9.43 -3.24
N ILE A 85 6.10 -8.17 -3.46
CA ILE A 85 7.04 -7.78 -4.54
C ILE A 85 8.43 -8.38 -4.30
N LEU A 86 8.90 -8.31 -3.06
CA LEU A 86 10.19 -8.84 -2.61
C LEU A 86 10.19 -10.37 -2.46
N LYS A 87 9.02 -11.02 -2.50
CA LYS A 87 8.83 -12.45 -2.24
C LYS A 87 9.47 -12.92 -0.93
N ILE A 88 9.41 -12.08 0.11
CA ILE A 88 9.93 -12.43 1.43
C ILE A 88 9.13 -13.60 1.98
N SER A 89 9.81 -14.69 2.30
CA SER A 89 9.18 -15.85 2.93
C SER A 89 8.81 -15.51 4.37
N TRP A 90 7.70 -16.09 4.85
CA TRP A 90 7.36 -16.02 6.28
C TRP A 90 8.47 -16.59 7.16
N THR A 91 9.19 -17.61 6.66
CA THR A 91 10.30 -18.28 7.36
C THR A 91 11.50 -17.36 7.61
N GLU A 92 11.65 -16.27 6.84
CA GLU A 92 12.77 -15.34 7.03
C GLU A 92 12.58 -14.42 8.26
N HIS A 93 11.40 -14.43 8.91
CA HIS A 93 11.11 -13.62 10.13
C HIS A 93 11.53 -12.14 10.01
N VAL A 94 11.47 -11.57 8.81
CA VAL A 94 11.92 -10.21 8.53
C VAL A 94 11.06 -9.20 9.29
N THR A 95 11.70 -8.34 10.08
CA THR A 95 11.00 -7.28 10.81
C THR A 95 10.42 -6.23 9.87
N ASN A 96 9.36 -5.53 10.29
CA ASN A 96 8.73 -4.49 9.46
C ASN A 96 9.69 -3.34 9.11
N ASN A 97 10.63 -3.04 10.00
CA ASN A 97 11.66 -2.03 9.75
C ASN A 97 12.65 -2.49 8.67
N GLU A 98 13.03 -3.77 8.70
CA GLU A 98 13.93 -4.34 7.70
C GLU A 98 13.26 -4.44 6.32
N ASP A 99 11.97 -4.79 6.24
CA ASP A 99 11.21 -4.74 4.98
C ASP A 99 11.23 -3.34 4.35
N MET A 100 10.99 -2.32 5.17
CA MET A 100 11.02 -0.92 4.73
C MET A 100 12.42 -0.47 4.31
N ARG A 101 13.47 -0.86 5.04
CA ARG A 101 14.87 -0.60 4.66
C ARG A 101 15.20 -1.26 3.32
N ARG A 102 14.79 -2.51 3.13
CA ARG A 102 15.02 -3.23 1.87
C ARG A 102 14.40 -2.49 0.70
N VAL A 103 13.16 -2.05 0.81
CA VAL A 103 12.51 -1.27 -0.26
C VAL A 103 13.17 0.09 -0.45
N ASN A 104 13.43 0.85 0.61
CA ASN A 104 14.03 2.18 0.50
C ASN A 104 15.41 2.13 -0.18
N LYS A 105 16.26 1.15 0.15
CA LYS A 105 17.57 0.96 -0.50
C LYS A 105 17.46 0.70 -2.02
N ARG A 106 16.34 0.14 -2.50
CA ARG A 106 16.11 -0.04 -3.96
C ARG A 106 15.56 1.23 -4.62
N MET A 107 15.08 2.20 -3.85
CA MET A 107 14.45 3.42 -4.34
C MET A 107 15.41 4.62 -4.42
N GLU A 108 16.60 4.51 -3.82
CA GLU A 108 17.68 5.50 -3.91
C GLU A 108 18.44 5.29 -5.22
N ILE A 109 18.02 6.01 -6.26
CA ILE A 109 18.76 6.25 -7.51
C ILE A 109 18.73 7.75 -7.75
#